data_AF-A0A1B7WFN5-F1
#
_entry.id   AF-A0A1B7WFN5-F1
#
_cell.length_a   1.000
_cell.length_b   1.000
_cell.length_c   1.000
_cell.angle_alpha   90.00
_cell.angle_beta   90.00
_cell.angle_gamma   90.00
#
_symmetry.space_group_name_H-M   'P 1'
#
loop_
_entity.id
_entity.type
_entity.pdbx_description
1 polymer ?
#
loop_
_entity_poly.entity_id
_entity_poly.type
_entity_poly.pdbx_seq_one_letter_code
_entity_poly.pdbx_strand_id
1 'polypeptide(L)'
;MKFNFHQFGSQKLLKKLFLPLFLISLLMVFWGNTLTPVTAQEGSRSEIRGVWMTNNDLDILKDRTKVQEAVTQLQKLNFNTIYPVVWNSGYVMYPSEVAKRLEIQPFVFQGLDGHDILADLINKSHRKNLLVIPWFEFGFMTPPSSELAMNKPKWLTQKKDGNQTSISAGGEVSWLNPFHPEVQQFISDLLVELTNKYDLDGIQFDDHMSLPSEFGYDKYTVALYQQETKKMPPSDPQNPEWVNWRANKITEFMVRLNQTVKQIKPNMIFSVSPNYYNHAYKFQLQDWLNWVRLDIVDELIVQVYKENLDHFIGKLSRPEMEEVKQKIPAGIGVMAGLRTKPVSIQQIQSQVRAAQQRGLGVAFFYYESLWNTAPGALKERLAGFKSLFPYPALRTAVESGEGEINLTVTDKIPF
;
A
#
# COMPACT_ATOMS: atom_id res chain seq x y z
N MET A 1 29.35 -57.28 -73.25
CA MET A 1 28.33 -57.79 -72.31
C MET A 1 27.34 -56.65 -72.07
N LYS A 2 26.10 -56.76 -72.56
CA LYS A 2 25.06 -55.72 -72.46
C LYS A 2 24.42 -55.78 -71.06
N PHE A 3 24.40 -54.68 -70.33
CA PHE A 3 23.51 -54.50 -69.17
C PHE A 3 22.44 -53.46 -69.53
N ASN A 4 21.21 -53.94 -69.70
CA ASN A 4 20.00 -53.13 -69.74
C ASN A 4 19.65 -52.72 -68.31
N PHE A 5 19.63 -51.42 -68.01
CA PHE A 5 18.95 -50.90 -66.84
C PHE A 5 17.66 -50.21 -67.27
N HIS A 6 16.53 -50.78 -66.88
CA HIS A 6 15.21 -50.17 -66.98
C HIS A 6 15.16 -48.90 -66.12
N GLN A 7 14.89 -47.76 -66.76
CA GLN A 7 14.19 -46.65 -66.13
C GLN A 7 12.75 -47.07 -65.88
N PHE A 8 12.30 -47.16 -64.63
CA PHE A 8 10.89 -46.90 -64.30
C PHE A 8 10.75 -46.58 -62.81
N GLY A 9 10.16 -45.43 -62.48
CA GLY A 9 9.42 -45.28 -61.23
C GLY A 9 9.57 -43.99 -60.43
N SER A 10 10.77 -43.40 -60.30
CA SER A 10 10.97 -42.41 -59.21
C SER A 10 10.35 -41.03 -59.48
N GLN A 11 10.29 -40.57 -60.74
CA GLN A 11 9.78 -39.23 -61.05
C GLN A 11 8.25 -39.09 -60.93
N LYS A 12 7.48 -40.16 -61.15
CA LYS A 12 6.02 -40.13 -60.95
C LYS A 12 5.64 -40.16 -59.47
N LEU A 13 6.44 -40.80 -58.62
CA LEU A 13 6.22 -40.82 -57.17
C LEU A 13 6.50 -39.45 -56.55
N LEU A 14 7.62 -38.79 -56.90
CA LEU A 14 7.95 -37.46 -56.37
C LEU A 14 6.90 -36.41 -56.74
N LYS A 15 6.36 -36.42 -57.97
CA LYS A 15 5.28 -35.49 -58.37
C LYS A 15 3.95 -35.75 -57.65
N LYS A 16 3.64 -37.00 -57.29
CA LYS A 16 2.43 -37.34 -56.52
C LYS A 16 2.55 -37.02 -55.03
N LEU A 17 3.76 -37.01 -54.48
CA LEU A 17 4.05 -36.69 -53.07
C LEU A 17 4.24 -35.19 -52.83
N PHE A 18 4.58 -34.40 -53.85
CA PHE A 18 4.82 -32.96 -53.70
C PHE A 18 3.58 -32.19 -53.23
N LEU A 19 2.41 -32.46 -53.82
CA LEU A 19 1.16 -31.78 -53.46
C LEU A 19 0.69 -32.09 -52.02
N PRO A 20 0.67 -33.36 -51.55
CA PRO A 20 0.31 -33.64 -50.16
C PRO A 20 1.37 -33.16 -49.17
N LEU A 21 2.67 -33.22 -49.49
CA LEU A 21 3.72 -32.65 -48.62
C LEU A 21 3.63 -31.13 -48.54
N PHE A 22 3.31 -30.45 -49.65
CA PHE A 22 3.08 -29.01 -49.67
C PHE A 22 1.84 -28.63 -48.85
N LEU A 23 0.72 -29.36 -49.00
CA LEU A 23 -0.49 -29.18 -48.19
C LEU A 23 -0.27 -29.45 -46.71
N ILE A 24 0.51 -30.47 -46.34
CA ILE A 24 0.90 -30.75 -44.95
C ILE A 24 1.78 -29.62 -44.41
N SER A 25 2.72 -29.09 -45.20
CA SER A 25 3.54 -27.95 -44.78
C SER A 25 2.70 -26.67 -44.62
N LEU A 26 1.72 -26.44 -45.50
CA LEU A 26 0.79 -25.30 -45.42
C LEU A 26 -0.12 -25.42 -44.20
N LEU A 27 -0.61 -26.63 -43.88
CA LEU A 27 -1.40 -26.91 -42.68
C LEU A 27 -0.57 -26.77 -41.40
N MET A 28 0.71 -27.16 -41.40
CA MET A 28 1.61 -26.92 -40.26
C MET A 28 1.90 -25.43 -40.05
N VAL A 29 2.01 -24.63 -41.10
CA VAL A 29 2.19 -23.17 -40.98
C VAL A 29 0.90 -22.49 -40.50
N PHE A 30 -0.27 -22.95 -40.94
CA PHE A 30 -1.56 -22.46 -40.45
C PHE A 30 -1.85 -22.89 -38.99
N TRP A 31 -1.39 -24.07 -38.55
CA TRP A 31 -1.48 -24.46 -37.14
C TRP A 31 -0.41 -23.78 -36.26
N GLY A 32 0.81 -23.58 -36.78
CA GLY A 32 1.90 -22.90 -36.09
C GLY A 32 1.63 -21.41 -35.84
N ASN A 33 0.80 -20.77 -36.66
CA ASN A 33 0.36 -19.38 -36.47
C ASN A 33 -0.78 -19.22 -35.45
N THR A 34 -1.21 -20.29 -34.76
CA THR A 34 -2.05 -20.19 -33.55
C THR A 34 -1.23 -20.12 -32.26
N LEU A 35 0.11 -20.06 -32.37
CA LEU A 35 0.93 -19.54 -31.29
C LEU A 35 0.86 -18.02 -31.38
N THR A 36 -0.11 -17.43 -30.67
CA THR A 36 0.03 -16.03 -30.27
C THR A 36 1.42 -15.90 -29.69
N PRO A 37 2.29 -14.98 -30.17
CA PRO A 37 3.50 -14.69 -29.45
C PRO A 37 3.03 -14.31 -28.05
N VAL A 38 3.35 -15.13 -27.06
CA VAL A 38 3.41 -14.66 -25.69
C VAL A 38 4.51 -13.63 -25.78
N THR A 39 4.12 -12.38 -26.00
CA THR A 39 4.93 -11.26 -25.58
C THR A 39 5.18 -11.57 -24.12
N ALA A 40 6.39 -12.07 -23.82
CA ALA A 40 6.90 -12.04 -22.48
C ALA A 40 6.83 -10.56 -22.12
N GLN A 41 5.78 -10.21 -21.38
CA GLN A 41 5.55 -8.87 -20.91
C GLN A 41 6.80 -8.59 -20.09
N GLU A 42 7.69 -7.73 -20.62
CA GLU A 42 8.81 -7.17 -19.87
C GLU A 42 8.29 -6.88 -18.46
N GLY A 43 8.90 -7.55 -17.47
CA GLY A 43 8.34 -7.86 -16.16
C GLY A 43 7.18 -6.95 -15.75
N SER A 44 5.96 -7.42 -15.99
CA SER A 44 4.74 -6.82 -15.43
C SER A 44 4.95 -6.67 -13.93
N ARG A 45 5.26 -5.45 -13.47
CA ARG A 45 5.27 -5.13 -12.04
C ARG A 45 3.97 -5.66 -11.45
N SER A 46 4.07 -6.54 -10.46
CA SER A 46 2.93 -7.31 -9.96
C SER A 46 1.74 -6.39 -9.64
N GLU A 47 0.61 -6.58 -10.33
CA GLU A 47 -0.62 -5.81 -10.12
C GLU A 47 -1.03 -5.89 -8.64
N ILE A 48 -1.24 -4.74 -8.01
CA ILE A 48 -1.74 -4.68 -6.63
C ILE A 48 -3.23 -5.03 -6.63
N ARG A 49 -3.61 -6.02 -5.82
CA ARG A 49 -5.02 -6.42 -5.59
C ARG A 49 -5.24 -6.55 -4.10
N GLY A 50 -5.42 -5.40 -3.48
CA GLY A 50 -5.33 -5.18 -2.06
C GLY A 50 -6.68 -5.03 -1.35
N VAL A 51 -6.70 -5.24 -0.04
CA VAL A 51 -7.82 -4.83 0.82
C VAL A 51 -7.30 -4.34 2.17
N TRP A 52 -7.82 -3.21 2.64
CA TRP A 52 -7.60 -2.78 4.02
C TRP A 52 -8.54 -3.52 4.97
N MET A 53 -8.00 -4.02 6.07
CA MET A 53 -8.77 -4.51 7.21
C MET A 53 -8.59 -3.53 8.36
N THR A 54 -9.68 -2.90 8.78
CA THR A 54 -9.75 -1.78 9.73
C THR A 54 -10.18 -2.26 11.12
N ASN A 55 -10.30 -1.33 12.06
CA ASN A 55 -10.96 -1.59 13.36
C ASN A 55 -12.41 -2.07 13.24
N ASN A 56 -13.12 -1.73 12.16
CA ASN A 56 -14.47 -2.21 11.93
C ASN A 56 -14.51 -3.72 11.64
N ASP A 57 -13.40 -4.30 11.20
CA ASP A 57 -13.26 -5.73 10.90
C ASP A 57 -12.84 -6.55 12.14
N LEU A 58 -12.78 -5.94 13.34
CA LEU A 58 -12.28 -6.60 14.55
C LEU A 58 -13.08 -7.86 14.93
N ASP A 59 -14.39 -7.89 14.66
CA ASP A 59 -15.25 -9.07 14.87
C ASP A 59 -14.89 -10.26 13.98
N ILE A 60 -14.20 -10.00 12.87
CA ILE A 60 -13.62 -10.99 11.96
C ILE A 60 -12.23 -11.37 12.46
N LEU A 61 -11.40 -10.35 12.72
CA LEU A 61 -10.00 -10.51 13.11
C LEU A 61 -9.83 -11.24 14.45
N LYS A 62 -10.78 -11.12 15.39
CA LYS A 62 -10.74 -11.82 16.68
C LYS A 62 -11.13 -13.29 16.62
N ASP A 63 -11.73 -13.76 15.53
CA ASP A 63 -12.22 -15.13 15.39
C ASP A 63 -11.41 -15.88 14.32
N ARG A 64 -10.64 -16.88 14.74
CA ARG A 64 -9.79 -17.69 13.86
C ARG A 64 -10.58 -18.28 12.69
N THR A 65 -11.82 -18.72 12.90
CA THR A 65 -12.62 -19.33 11.83
C THR A 65 -12.97 -18.28 10.78
N LYS A 66 -13.42 -17.10 11.22
CA LYS A 66 -13.77 -16.01 10.31
C LYS A 66 -12.54 -15.47 9.56
N VAL A 67 -11.38 -15.38 10.20
CA VAL A 67 -10.12 -15.04 9.49
C VAL A 67 -9.82 -16.06 8.39
N GLN A 68 -9.95 -17.36 8.69
CA GLN A 68 -9.70 -18.41 7.70
C GLN A 68 -10.66 -18.33 6.51
N GLU A 69 -11.94 -18.06 6.77
CA GLU A 69 -12.96 -17.86 5.74
C GLU A 69 -12.66 -16.61 4.89
N ALA A 70 -12.33 -15.49 5.53
CA ALA A 70 -12.00 -14.23 4.89
C ALA A 70 -10.81 -14.36 3.93
N VAL A 71 -9.69 -14.88 4.43
CA VAL A 71 -8.46 -15.12 3.66
C VAL A 71 -8.74 -16.08 2.49
N THR A 72 -9.53 -17.14 2.71
CA THR A 72 -9.90 -18.10 1.66
C THR A 72 -10.76 -17.43 0.59
N GLN A 73 -11.70 -16.58 0.97
CA GLN A 73 -12.57 -15.85 0.04
C GLN A 73 -11.76 -14.86 -0.80
N LEU A 74 -10.85 -14.10 -0.17
CA LEU A 74 -9.94 -13.19 -0.87
C LEU A 74 -9.08 -13.93 -1.90
N GLN A 75 -8.48 -15.06 -1.51
CA GLN A 75 -7.71 -15.90 -2.42
C GLN A 75 -8.56 -16.43 -3.59
N LYS A 76 -9.79 -16.90 -3.34
CA LYS A 76 -10.71 -17.35 -4.41
C LYS A 76 -11.07 -16.23 -5.38
N LEU A 77 -11.08 -14.98 -4.92
CA LEU A 77 -11.33 -13.78 -5.72
C LEU A 77 -10.04 -13.19 -6.33
N ASN A 78 -8.91 -13.89 -6.22
CA ASN A 78 -7.61 -13.50 -6.78
C ASN A 78 -7.08 -12.16 -6.26
N PHE A 79 -7.41 -11.79 -5.02
CA PHE A 79 -6.66 -10.79 -4.26
C PHE A 79 -5.26 -11.32 -3.93
N ASN A 80 -4.31 -10.43 -3.66
CA ASN A 80 -2.92 -10.80 -3.36
C ASN A 80 -2.32 -10.06 -2.16
N THR A 81 -2.99 -9.04 -1.61
CA THR A 81 -2.44 -8.25 -0.49
C THR A 81 -3.53 -7.90 0.52
N ILE A 82 -3.22 -8.00 1.81
CA ILE A 82 -4.04 -7.54 2.94
C ILE A 82 -3.25 -6.48 3.70
N TYR A 83 -3.88 -5.36 4.00
CA TYR A 83 -3.32 -4.28 4.81
C TYR A 83 -4.08 -4.21 6.16
N PRO A 84 -3.69 -5.00 7.18
CA PRO A 84 -4.33 -4.95 8.47
C PRO A 84 -3.86 -3.72 9.24
N VAL A 85 -4.81 -2.96 9.80
CA VAL A 85 -4.47 -1.87 10.70
C VAL A 85 -3.75 -2.40 11.95
N VAL A 86 -2.65 -1.74 12.31
CA VAL A 86 -1.88 -2.07 13.52
C VAL A 86 -1.62 -0.87 14.43
N TRP A 87 -1.85 0.34 13.92
CA TRP A 87 -1.75 1.60 14.67
C TRP A 87 -2.94 2.50 14.34
N ASN A 88 -3.82 2.68 15.33
CA ASN A 88 -5.02 3.52 15.20
C ASN A 88 -5.42 4.04 16.59
N SER A 89 -5.93 5.26 16.63
CA SER A 89 -6.48 5.92 17.82
C SER A 89 -5.52 6.03 19.01
N GLY A 90 -4.21 6.05 18.76
CA GLY A 90 -3.19 6.05 19.81
C GLY A 90 -2.92 4.66 20.40
N TYR A 91 -3.46 3.60 19.79
CA TYR A 91 -3.35 2.22 20.24
C TYR A 91 -2.75 1.30 19.17
N VAL A 92 -2.07 0.26 19.65
CA VAL A 92 -1.48 -0.81 18.86
C VAL A 92 -2.35 -2.06 18.90
N MET A 93 -2.55 -2.71 17.74
CA MET A 93 -3.47 -3.86 17.61
C MET A 93 -2.79 -5.23 17.73
N TYR A 94 -1.67 -5.26 18.45
CA TYR A 94 -0.86 -6.44 18.68
C TYR A 94 -0.18 -6.33 20.06
N PRO A 95 0.32 -7.44 20.64
CA PRO A 95 1.11 -7.41 21.87
C PRO A 95 2.40 -6.58 21.75
N SER A 96 2.41 -5.39 22.37
CA SER A 96 3.50 -4.42 22.29
C SER A 96 4.08 -4.07 23.66
N GLU A 97 5.40 -4.26 23.82
CA GLU A 97 6.12 -3.79 25.00
C GLU A 97 6.42 -2.28 24.90
N VAL A 98 6.53 -1.74 23.68
CA VAL A 98 6.73 -0.31 23.45
C VAL A 98 5.53 0.49 23.97
N ALA A 99 4.31 0.10 23.60
CA ALA A 99 3.09 0.76 24.06
C ALA A 99 2.89 0.61 25.58
N LYS A 100 3.19 -0.57 26.13
CA LYS A 100 3.13 -0.84 27.58
C LYS A 100 4.11 0.04 28.36
N ARG A 101 5.36 0.15 27.92
CA ARG A 101 6.39 0.99 28.56
C ARG A 101 6.02 2.48 28.54
N LEU A 102 5.30 2.93 27.51
CA LEU A 102 4.84 4.31 27.43
C LEU A 102 3.50 4.55 28.15
N GLU A 103 2.90 3.51 28.73
CA GLU A 103 1.62 3.53 29.44
C GLU A 103 0.48 4.12 28.57
N ILE A 104 0.53 3.90 27.25
CA ILE A 104 -0.47 4.44 26.31
C ILE A 104 -1.60 3.44 26.00
N GLN A 105 -1.50 2.23 26.53
CA GLN A 105 -2.50 1.19 26.31
C GLN A 105 -2.59 0.25 27.52
N PRO A 106 -3.67 0.32 28.31
CA PRO A 106 -3.82 -0.51 29.51
C PRO A 106 -4.33 -1.94 29.21
N PHE A 107 -4.48 -2.30 27.93
CA PHE A 107 -5.03 -3.59 27.49
C PHE A 107 -4.24 -4.16 26.31
N VAL A 108 -4.47 -5.44 25.97
CA VAL A 108 -3.86 -6.08 24.79
C VAL A 108 -4.97 -6.51 23.86
N PHE A 109 -4.87 -6.17 22.57
CA PHE A 109 -5.78 -6.71 21.57
C PHE A 109 -5.49 -8.19 21.35
N GLN A 110 -6.48 -9.03 21.67
CA GLN A 110 -6.40 -10.48 21.54
C GLN A 110 -7.69 -11.01 20.93
N GLY A 111 -7.58 -12.17 20.28
CA GLY A 111 -8.72 -12.90 19.76
C GLY A 111 -9.59 -13.51 20.85
N LEU A 112 -10.73 -14.08 20.45
CA LEU A 112 -11.75 -14.61 21.36
C LEU A 112 -11.25 -15.73 22.29
N ASP A 113 -10.22 -16.46 21.87
CA ASP A 113 -9.55 -17.53 22.64
C ASP A 113 -8.22 -17.06 23.27
N GLY A 114 -7.92 -15.76 23.25
CA GLY A 114 -6.68 -15.17 23.76
C GLY A 114 -5.51 -15.13 22.77
N HIS A 115 -5.69 -15.54 21.52
CA HIS A 115 -4.60 -15.54 20.53
C HIS A 115 -4.16 -14.14 20.08
N ASP A 116 -2.93 -14.09 19.54
CA ASP A 116 -2.41 -12.94 18.81
C ASP A 116 -3.06 -12.85 17.42
N ILE A 117 -3.93 -11.83 17.26
CA ILE A 117 -4.72 -11.56 16.06
C ILE A 117 -3.83 -11.39 14.82
N LEU A 118 -2.75 -10.61 14.94
CA LEU A 118 -1.87 -10.30 13.81
C LEU A 118 -1.11 -11.55 13.38
N ALA A 119 -0.59 -12.33 14.34
CA ALA A 119 0.07 -13.60 14.04
C ALA A 119 -0.86 -14.60 13.34
N ASP A 120 -2.13 -14.70 13.76
CA ASP A 120 -3.10 -15.60 13.13
C ASP A 120 -3.41 -15.18 11.68
N LEU A 121 -3.61 -13.89 11.44
CA LEU A 121 -3.85 -13.35 10.09
C LEU A 121 -2.66 -13.59 9.16
N ILE A 122 -1.43 -13.31 9.62
CA ILE A 122 -0.21 -13.53 8.84
C ILE A 122 -0.09 -15.00 8.43
N ASN A 123 -0.14 -15.90 9.41
CA ASN A 123 0.04 -17.33 9.17
C ASN A 123 -0.99 -17.90 8.17
N LYS A 124 -2.25 -17.45 8.23
CA LYS A 124 -3.30 -17.90 7.31
C LYS A 124 -3.15 -17.30 5.92
N SER A 125 -2.77 -16.03 5.84
CA SER A 125 -2.57 -15.29 4.59
C SER A 125 -1.41 -15.85 3.79
N HIS A 126 -0.27 -16.10 4.44
CA HIS A 126 0.91 -16.71 3.82
C HIS A 126 0.62 -18.11 3.25
N ARG A 127 -0.14 -18.95 3.95
CA ARG A 127 -0.59 -20.26 3.44
C ARG A 127 -1.48 -20.16 2.19
N LYS A 128 -2.00 -18.97 1.88
CA LYS A 128 -2.81 -18.67 0.71
C LYS A 128 -2.08 -17.76 -0.30
N ASN A 129 -0.78 -17.54 -0.12
CA ASN A 129 0.06 -16.65 -0.94
C ASN A 129 -0.50 -15.21 -1.01
N LEU A 130 -1.06 -14.73 0.11
CA LEU A 130 -1.45 -13.34 0.28
C LEU A 130 -0.39 -12.63 1.11
N LEU A 131 0.11 -11.50 0.61
CA LEU A 131 0.99 -10.63 1.37
C LEU A 131 0.21 -9.95 2.51
N VAL A 132 0.87 -9.75 3.65
CA VAL A 132 0.37 -9.00 4.79
C VAL A 132 1.30 -7.82 5.06
N ILE A 133 0.77 -6.61 4.86
CA ILE A 133 1.49 -5.35 5.00
C ILE A 133 0.79 -4.52 6.08
N PRO A 134 1.20 -4.63 7.36
CA PRO A 134 0.61 -3.85 8.44
C PRO A 134 0.54 -2.35 8.18
N TRP A 135 -0.59 -1.76 8.51
CA TRP A 135 -0.96 -0.40 8.16
C TRP A 135 -1.01 0.52 9.39
N PHE A 136 -0.21 1.58 9.34
CA PHE A 136 -0.18 2.65 10.32
C PHE A 136 -1.19 3.74 9.95
N GLU A 137 -2.48 3.42 10.08
CA GLU A 137 -3.61 4.26 9.67
C GLU A 137 -3.54 5.68 10.25
N PHE A 138 -3.33 5.82 11.56
CA PHE A 138 -3.37 7.14 12.17
C PHE A 138 -2.06 7.92 12.09
N GLY A 139 -0.92 7.30 11.72
CA GLY A 139 0.37 8.00 11.66
C GLY A 139 0.62 8.88 12.90
N PHE A 140 0.59 10.21 12.73
CA PHE A 140 0.73 11.19 13.82
C PHE A 140 -0.59 11.69 14.43
N MET A 141 -1.73 11.31 13.88
CA MET A 141 -3.05 11.65 14.39
C MET A 141 -3.41 10.84 15.64
N THR A 142 -4.07 11.46 16.60
CA THR A 142 -4.61 10.74 17.77
C THR A 142 -5.83 11.45 18.36
N PRO A 143 -6.82 10.75 18.93
CA PRO A 143 -7.88 11.40 19.70
C PRO A 143 -7.29 12.19 20.88
N PRO A 144 -7.81 13.41 21.17
CA PRO A 144 -7.34 14.21 22.31
C PRO A 144 -7.53 13.50 23.66
N SER A 145 -8.50 12.58 23.75
CA SER A 145 -8.80 11.79 24.93
C SER A 145 -8.05 10.46 25.02
N SER A 146 -7.18 10.14 24.07
CA SER A 146 -6.36 8.92 24.12
C SER A 146 -5.34 8.99 25.26
N GLU A 147 -4.98 7.86 25.86
CA GLU A 147 -3.91 7.80 26.87
C GLU A 147 -2.59 8.32 26.29
N LEU A 148 -2.33 8.14 24.99
CA LEU A 148 -1.18 8.75 24.32
C LEU A 148 -1.18 10.28 24.46
N ALA A 149 -2.29 10.94 24.11
CA ALA A 149 -2.41 12.39 24.20
C ALA A 149 -2.37 12.88 25.65
N MET A 150 -3.04 12.17 26.57
CA MET A 150 -3.12 12.54 27.99
C MET A 150 -1.79 12.34 28.72
N ASN A 151 -1.07 11.26 28.44
CA ASN A 151 0.19 10.92 29.12
C ASN A 151 1.39 11.61 28.48
N LYS A 152 1.29 12.00 27.21
CA LYS A 152 2.35 12.68 26.45
C LYS A 152 1.90 14.04 25.87
N PRO A 153 1.39 14.99 26.68
CA PRO A 153 0.86 16.26 26.16
C PRO A 153 1.94 17.12 25.48
N LYS A 154 3.22 16.96 25.86
CA LYS A 154 4.36 17.65 25.24
C LYS A 154 4.68 17.15 23.83
N TRP A 155 4.17 15.98 23.46
CA TRP A 155 4.34 15.44 22.11
C TRP A 155 3.35 16.04 21.13
N LEU A 156 2.30 16.73 21.59
CA LEU A 156 1.30 17.33 20.72
C LEU A 156 1.79 18.65 20.14
N THR A 157 1.43 18.92 18.89
CA THR A 157 1.63 20.23 18.26
C THR A 157 0.39 21.10 18.37
N GLN A 158 0.50 22.34 17.93
CA GLN A 158 -0.58 23.32 17.93
C GLN A 158 -0.56 24.17 16.66
N LYS A 159 -1.71 24.77 16.38
CA LYS A 159 -1.87 25.83 15.39
C LYS A 159 -1.29 27.14 15.90
N LYS A 160 -1.19 28.12 15.00
CA LYS A 160 -0.66 29.45 15.33
C LYS A 160 -1.47 30.18 16.41
N ASP A 161 -2.79 29.99 16.44
CA ASP A 161 -3.68 30.57 17.45
C ASP A 161 -3.64 29.84 18.81
N GLY A 162 -2.85 28.77 18.93
CA GLY A 162 -2.73 27.94 20.12
C GLY A 162 -3.74 26.79 20.18
N ASN A 163 -4.65 26.65 19.21
CA ASN A 163 -5.55 25.51 19.17
C ASN A 163 -4.77 24.21 18.88
N GLN A 164 -5.06 23.16 19.64
CA GLN A 164 -4.36 21.87 19.57
C GLN A 164 -5.10 20.81 18.76
N THR A 165 -6.33 21.10 18.31
CA THR A 165 -7.18 20.10 17.64
C THR A 165 -7.65 20.53 16.26
N SER A 166 -8.12 19.56 15.49
CA SER A 166 -8.77 19.72 14.19
C SER A 166 -9.92 18.71 14.05
N ILE A 167 -10.81 18.93 13.09
CA ILE A 167 -11.90 17.99 12.80
C ILE A 167 -11.50 17.08 11.64
N SER A 168 -11.59 15.77 11.86
CA SER A 168 -11.41 14.72 10.87
C SER A 168 -12.74 14.02 10.58
N ALA A 169 -12.74 13.05 9.65
CA ALA A 169 -13.89 12.18 9.44
C ALA A 169 -14.27 11.34 10.69
N GLY A 170 -13.29 11.07 11.56
CA GLY A 170 -13.47 10.36 12.83
C GLY A 170 -13.84 11.27 14.01
N GLY A 171 -14.00 12.58 13.80
CA GLY A 171 -14.28 13.56 14.85
C GLY A 171 -13.07 14.43 15.19
N GLU A 172 -13.08 15.00 16.39
CA GLU A 172 -12.00 15.85 16.89
C GLU A 172 -10.71 15.05 17.13
N VAL A 173 -9.60 15.54 16.60
CA VAL A 173 -8.29 14.89 16.68
C VAL A 173 -7.20 15.89 17.03
N SER A 174 -6.19 15.41 17.77
CA SER A 174 -4.91 16.06 17.99
C SER A 174 -3.83 15.45 17.09
N TRP A 175 -2.70 16.14 16.97
CA TRP A 175 -1.56 15.68 16.18
C TRP A 175 -0.31 15.62 17.05
N LEU A 176 0.36 14.47 17.04
CA LEU A 176 1.74 14.34 17.49
C LEU A 176 2.63 15.24 16.61
N ASN A 177 3.66 15.82 17.22
CA ASN A 177 4.63 16.64 16.53
C ASN A 177 5.64 15.73 15.80
N PRO A 178 5.59 15.64 14.46
CA PRO A 178 6.49 14.76 13.70
C PRO A 178 7.96 15.22 13.74
N PHE A 179 8.23 16.43 14.24
CA PHE A 179 9.57 17.00 14.37
C PHE A 179 10.20 16.69 15.74
N HIS A 180 9.40 16.24 16.71
CA HIS A 180 9.86 15.97 18.06
C HIS A 180 10.61 14.63 18.12
N PRO A 181 11.84 14.57 18.67
CA PRO A 181 12.66 13.36 18.62
C PRO A 181 12.02 12.17 19.33
N GLU A 182 11.39 12.39 20.49
CA GLU A 182 10.68 11.32 21.22
C GLU A 182 9.49 10.74 20.42
N VAL A 183 8.81 11.55 19.60
CA VAL A 183 7.72 11.06 18.73
C VAL A 183 8.30 10.21 17.60
N GLN A 184 9.37 10.70 16.97
CA GLN A 184 10.07 9.94 15.92
C GLN A 184 10.62 8.61 16.46
N GLN A 185 11.19 8.63 17.67
CA GLN A 185 11.71 7.43 18.33
C GLN A 185 10.58 6.45 18.65
N PHE A 186 9.46 6.94 19.18
CA PHE A 186 8.31 6.09 19.49
C PHE A 186 7.79 5.34 18.25
N ILE A 187 7.57 6.05 17.14
CA ILE A 187 7.11 5.41 15.89
C ILE A 187 8.16 4.44 15.35
N SER A 188 9.45 4.79 15.43
CA SER A 188 10.55 3.89 15.05
C SER A 188 10.59 2.62 15.91
N ASP A 189 10.41 2.75 17.23
CA ASP A 189 10.38 1.61 18.15
C ASP A 189 9.21 0.66 17.84
N LEU A 190 8.01 1.17 17.53
CA LEU A 190 6.87 0.35 17.11
C LEU A 190 7.17 -0.43 15.82
N LEU A 191 7.82 0.24 14.86
CA LEU A 191 8.20 -0.35 13.59
C LEU A 191 9.23 -1.48 13.76
N VAL A 192 10.27 -1.22 14.56
CA VAL A 192 11.32 -2.20 14.88
C VAL A 192 10.73 -3.39 15.64
N GLU A 193 9.83 -3.14 16.60
CA GLU A 193 9.13 -4.19 17.33
C GLU A 193 8.32 -5.09 16.39
N LEU A 194 7.49 -4.51 15.52
CA LEU A 194 6.70 -5.26 14.53
C LEU A 194 7.59 -6.09 13.60
N THR A 195 8.62 -5.47 13.05
CA THR A 195 9.52 -6.10 12.06
C THR A 195 10.26 -7.29 12.66
N ASN A 196 10.65 -7.21 13.94
CA ASN A 196 11.35 -8.28 14.65
C ASN A 196 10.42 -9.38 15.17
N LYS A 197 9.17 -9.04 15.53
CA LYS A 197 8.22 -10.00 16.11
C LYS A 197 7.48 -10.84 15.06
N TYR A 198 7.23 -10.28 13.88
CA TYR A 198 6.34 -10.87 12.89
C TYR A 198 7.03 -11.09 11.54
N ASP A 199 6.59 -12.12 10.83
CA ASP A 199 7.00 -12.38 9.45
C ASP A 199 6.14 -11.51 8.50
N LEU A 200 6.52 -10.25 8.36
CA LEU A 200 5.79 -9.25 7.57
C LEU A 200 6.37 -9.12 6.16
N ASP A 201 5.49 -8.90 5.17
CA ASP A 201 5.87 -8.66 3.78
C ASP A 201 6.19 -7.18 3.51
N GLY A 202 5.71 -6.29 4.37
CA GLY A 202 5.83 -4.84 4.22
C GLY A 202 5.31 -4.09 5.42
N ILE A 203 5.44 -2.76 5.37
CA ILE A 203 4.74 -1.82 6.26
C ILE A 203 4.16 -0.70 5.41
N GLN A 204 2.92 -0.30 5.72
CA GLN A 204 2.25 0.80 5.02
C GLN A 204 2.01 2.01 5.93
N PHE A 205 2.34 3.19 5.42
CA PHE A 205 2.09 4.48 6.05
C PHE A 205 0.94 5.22 5.35
N ASP A 206 -0.03 5.69 6.14
CA ASP A 206 -1.25 6.31 5.64
C ASP A 206 -1.11 7.79 5.26
N ASP A 207 -2.20 8.43 4.83
CA ASP A 207 -2.25 9.87 4.59
C ASP A 207 -2.18 10.70 5.88
N HIS A 208 -2.29 10.06 7.06
CA HIS A 208 -2.02 10.65 8.38
C HIS A 208 -0.55 10.52 8.84
N MET A 209 0.33 9.85 8.09
CA MET A 209 1.79 9.96 8.28
C MET A 209 2.28 11.28 7.68
N SER A 210 1.74 12.36 8.23
CA SER A 210 1.68 13.70 7.66
C SER A 210 1.32 14.70 8.78
N LEU A 211 1.21 15.99 8.46
CA LEU A 211 0.76 16.99 9.40
C LEU A 211 -0.07 18.07 8.68
N PRO A 212 -1.30 18.40 9.12
CA PRO A 212 -2.06 19.44 8.47
C PRO A 212 -1.31 20.77 8.52
N SER A 213 -1.29 21.51 7.40
CA SER A 213 -0.43 22.69 7.23
C SER A 213 -0.68 23.79 8.27
N GLU A 214 -1.82 23.78 8.95
CA GLU A 214 -2.16 24.71 10.03
C GLU A 214 -1.38 24.49 11.33
N PHE A 215 -0.78 23.31 11.54
CA PHE A 215 -0.06 22.92 12.77
C PHE A 215 1.45 23.15 12.68
N GLY A 216 2.23 22.78 13.70
CA GLY A 216 3.68 22.99 13.75
C GLY A 216 4.10 24.34 14.33
N TYR A 217 3.20 25.02 15.04
CA TYR A 217 3.47 26.29 15.73
C TYR A 217 3.71 26.12 17.24
N ASP A 218 3.95 24.90 17.70
CA ASP A 218 4.36 24.63 19.07
C ASP A 218 5.79 25.15 19.34
N LYS A 219 6.12 25.30 20.63
CA LYS A 219 7.38 25.90 21.06
C LYS A 219 8.61 25.16 20.52
N TYR A 220 8.56 23.83 20.45
CA TYR A 220 9.68 23.04 19.95
C TYR A 220 9.90 23.31 18.47
N THR A 221 8.85 23.23 17.66
CA THR A 221 8.95 23.43 16.21
C THR A 221 9.37 24.86 15.86
N VAL A 222 8.84 25.86 16.55
CA VAL A 222 9.22 27.27 16.35
C VAL A 222 10.70 27.49 16.67
N ALA A 223 11.18 26.94 17.79
CA ALA A 223 12.58 27.06 18.19
C ALA A 223 13.51 26.36 17.17
N LEU A 224 13.13 25.16 16.72
CA LEU A 224 13.88 24.40 15.72
C LEU A 224 13.97 25.17 14.39
N TYR A 225 12.85 25.72 13.91
CA TYR A 225 12.84 26.54 12.69
C TYR A 225 13.73 27.78 12.83
N GLN A 226 13.66 28.48 13.96
CA GLN A 226 14.49 29.66 14.20
C GLN A 226 15.98 29.30 14.28
N GLN A 227 16.32 28.17 14.89
CA GLN A 227 17.69 27.68 14.96
C GLN A 227 18.27 27.40 13.57
N GLU A 228 17.52 26.72 12.70
CA GLU A 228 17.99 26.28 11.39
C GLU A 228 17.95 27.38 10.32
N THR A 229 16.92 28.23 10.35
CA THR A 229 16.69 29.23 9.28
C THR A 229 17.08 30.65 9.67
N LYS A 230 17.33 30.90 10.96
CA LYS A 230 17.54 32.24 11.55
C LYS A 230 16.34 33.19 11.37
N LYS A 231 15.16 32.67 11.04
CA LYS A 231 13.90 33.41 10.87
C LYS A 231 12.84 32.91 11.83
N MET A 232 11.85 33.75 12.14
CA MET A 232 10.61 33.28 12.78
C MET A 232 9.72 32.60 11.73
N PRO A 233 8.91 31.59 12.11
CA PRO A 233 7.99 30.95 11.18
C PRO A 233 6.95 31.97 10.68
N PRO A 234 6.66 31.99 9.37
CA PRO A 234 5.64 32.85 8.77
C PRO A 234 4.27 32.71 9.44
N SER A 235 3.47 33.79 9.40
CA SER A 235 2.09 33.76 9.89
C SER A 235 1.15 32.94 9.04
N ASP A 236 1.39 32.92 7.73
CA ASP A 236 0.62 32.11 6.81
C ASP A 236 1.10 30.65 6.89
N PRO A 237 0.25 29.70 7.34
CA PRO A 237 0.59 28.28 7.37
C PRO A 237 0.91 27.70 5.99
N GLN A 238 0.47 28.35 4.91
CA GLN A 238 0.73 27.95 3.52
C GLN A 238 1.90 28.69 2.88
N ASN A 239 2.66 29.48 3.66
CA ASN A 239 3.88 30.11 3.13
C ASN A 239 4.82 29.05 2.54
N PRO A 240 5.30 29.20 1.29
CA PRO A 240 6.09 28.16 0.63
C PRO A 240 7.37 27.74 1.36
N GLU A 241 8.11 28.68 1.97
CA GLU A 241 9.32 28.34 2.75
C GLU A 241 8.97 27.49 3.96
N TRP A 242 7.85 27.80 4.62
CA TRP A 242 7.39 27.10 5.82
C TRP A 242 6.81 25.72 5.54
N VAL A 243 6.04 25.59 4.46
CA VAL A 243 5.54 24.30 3.97
C VAL A 243 6.71 23.41 3.58
N ASN A 244 7.63 23.92 2.76
CA ASN A 244 8.80 23.17 2.29
C ASN A 244 9.68 22.71 3.46
N TRP A 245 10.00 23.59 4.41
CA TRP A 245 10.84 23.20 5.56
C TRP A 245 10.21 22.07 6.38
N ARG A 246 8.92 22.17 6.73
CA ARG A 246 8.24 21.11 7.50
C ARG A 246 8.11 19.81 6.71
N ALA A 247 7.74 19.88 5.43
CA ALA A 247 7.65 18.71 4.56
C ALA A 247 9.01 17.99 4.43
N ASN A 248 10.11 18.75 4.36
CA ASN A 248 11.46 18.19 4.36
C ASN A 248 11.80 17.50 5.67
N LYS A 249 11.39 18.03 6.83
CA LYS A 249 11.58 17.34 8.12
C LYS A 249 10.83 16.02 8.21
N ILE A 250 9.60 15.94 7.70
CA ILE A 250 8.87 14.67 7.61
C ILE A 250 9.58 13.73 6.64
N THR A 251 10.06 14.24 5.50
CA THR A 251 10.83 13.45 4.52
C THR A 251 12.10 12.85 5.11
N GLU A 252 12.90 13.64 5.84
CA GLU A 252 14.08 13.17 6.55
C GLU A 252 13.74 12.02 7.52
N PHE A 253 12.60 12.12 8.22
CA PHE A 253 12.15 11.05 9.09
C PHE A 253 11.73 9.79 8.32
N MET A 254 11.00 9.94 7.21
CA MET A 254 10.63 8.81 6.35
C MET A 254 11.85 8.10 5.74
N VAL A 255 12.89 8.84 5.37
CA VAL A 255 14.18 8.27 4.93
C VAL A 255 14.80 7.42 6.05
N ARG A 256 14.84 7.93 7.30
CA ARG A 256 15.36 7.16 8.45
C ARG A 256 14.53 5.91 8.75
N LEU A 257 13.20 5.99 8.65
CA LEU A 257 12.33 4.83 8.85
C LEU A 257 12.56 3.76 7.79
N ASN A 258 12.69 4.15 6.52
CA ASN A 258 13.02 3.23 5.43
C ASN A 258 14.37 2.56 5.70
N GLN A 259 15.42 3.33 5.98
CA GLN A 259 16.75 2.78 6.29
C GLN A 259 16.71 1.78 7.46
N THR A 260 16.00 2.13 8.54
CA THR A 260 15.83 1.25 9.71
C THR A 260 15.16 -0.06 9.32
N VAL A 261 14.06 0.00 8.56
CA VAL A 261 13.35 -1.18 8.05
C VAL A 261 14.25 -2.05 7.18
N LYS A 262 14.90 -1.44 6.20
CA LYS A 262 15.72 -2.14 5.21
C LYS A 262 16.97 -2.76 5.83
N GLN A 263 17.50 -2.19 6.91
CA GLN A 263 18.59 -2.78 7.68
C GLN A 263 18.17 -4.07 8.40
N ILE A 264 16.91 -4.16 8.86
CA ILE A 264 16.40 -5.36 9.54
C ILE A 264 15.93 -6.41 8.51
N LYS A 265 15.16 -5.98 7.51
CA LYS A 265 14.61 -6.81 6.44
C LYS A 265 14.71 -6.08 5.08
N PRO A 266 15.78 -6.31 4.29
CA PRO A 266 16.02 -5.59 3.03
C PRO A 266 14.88 -5.69 2.00
N ASN A 267 14.20 -6.83 1.96
CA ASN A 267 13.15 -7.12 0.98
C ASN A 267 11.75 -6.64 1.42
N MET A 268 11.61 -6.07 2.63
CA MET A 268 10.31 -5.66 3.15
C MET A 268 9.77 -4.46 2.35
N ILE A 269 8.52 -4.54 1.89
CA ILE A 269 7.87 -3.48 1.10
C ILE A 269 7.63 -2.25 1.99
N PHE A 270 8.21 -1.12 1.63
CA PHE A 270 7.92 0.19 2.24
C PHE A 270 6.80 0.88 1.45
N SER A 271 5.56 0.70 1.90
CA SER A 271 4.35 1.17 1.21
C SER A 271 3.85 2.50 1.75
N VAL A 272 3.32 3.36 0.89
CA VAL A 272 2.66 4.61 1.29
C VAL A 272 1.28 4.68 0.64
N SER A 273 0.28 5.07 1.42
CA SER A 273 -1.12 5.23 0.98
C SER A 273 -1.61 6.67 1.19
N PRO A 274 -1.22 7.63 0.34
CA PRO A 274 -1.50 9.04 0.57
C PRO A 274 -2.75 9.52 -0.18
N ASN A 275 -3.10 10.80 0.02
CA ASN A 275 -4.00 11.52 -0.88
C ASN A 275 -3.30 11.90 -2.20
N TYR A 276 -4.05 12.43 -3.20
CA TYR A 276 -3.41 12.91 -4.44
C TYR A 276 -2.44 14.07 -4.16
N TYR A 277 -1.33 14.12 -4.91
CA TYR A 277 -0.10 14.85 -4.53
C TYR A 277 -0.34 16.29 -4.07
N ASN A 278 -1.01 17.09 -4.90
CA ASN A 278 -1.27 18.49 -4.56
C ASN A 278 -2.04 18.68 -3.25
N HIS A 279 -2.92 17.75 -2.88
CA HIS A 279 -3.59 17.81 -1.59
C HIS A 279 -2.67 17.37 -0.46
N ALA A 280 -1.99 16.23 -0.64
CA ALA A 280 -1.06 15.66 0.33
C ALA A 280 0.07 16.64 0.69
N TYR A 281 0.72 17.24 -0.30
CA TYR A 281 1.81 18.19 -0.06
C TYR A 281 1.31 19.51 0.55
N LYS A 282 0.33 20.16 -0.09
CA LYS A 282 -0.08 21.51 0.29
C LYS A 282 -0.79 21.57 1.64
N PHE A 283 -1.67 20.61 1.91
CA PHE A 283 -2.54 20.65 3.09
C PHE A 283 -2.07 19.70 4.19
N GLN A 284 -1.25 18.69 3.88
CA GLN A 284 -0.79 17.69 4.86
C GLN A 284 0.74 17.58 4.94
N LEU A 285 1.51 18.43 4.24
CA LEU A 285 2.98 18.42 4.28
C LEU A 285 3.60 17.08 3.88
N GLN A 286 2.84 16.24 3.17
CA GLN A 286 3.23 14.88 2.80
C GLN A 286 3.77 14.87 1.36
N ASP A 287 5.10 14.89 1.23
CA ASP A 287 5.81 14.96 -0.05
C ASP A 287 6.11 13.57 -0.64
N TRP A 288 5.04 12.79 -0.87
CA TRP A 288 5.22 11.41 -1.33
C TRP A 288 5.87 11.28 -2.70
N LEU A 289 5.77 12.29 -3.57
CA LEU A 289 6.42 12.24 -4.89
C LEU A 289 7.93 12.34 -4.74
N ASN A 290 8.41 13.21 -3.84
CA ASN A 290 9.81 13.25 -3.48
C ASN A 290 10.27 11.94 -2.83
N TRP A 291 9.46 11.31 -1.97
CA TRP A 291 9.79 10.02 -1.38
C TRP A 291 9.99 8.91 -2.44
N VAL A 292 9.16 8.89 -3.49
CA VAL A 292 9.36 7.99 -4.63
C VAL A 292 10.63 8.35 -5.41
N ARG A 293 10.95 9.64 -5.57
CA ARG A 293 12.17 10.10 -6.26
C ARG A 293 13.46 9.83 -5.49
N LEU A 294 13.37 9.69 -4.17
CA LEU A 294 14.46 9.30 -3.27
C LEU A 294 14.61 7.77 -3.16
N ASP A 295 13.81 6.99 -3.91
CA ASP A 295 13.80 5.53 -3.91
C ASP A 295 13.55 4.91 -2.51
N ILE A 296 12.80 5.60 -1.64
CA ILE A 296 12.44 5.11 -0.29
C ILE A 296 11.03 4.51 -0.20
N VAL A 297 10.29 4.46 -1.33
CA VAL A 297 8.93 3.90 -1.41
C VAL A 297 8.93 2.79 -2.44
N ASP A 298 8.60 1.57 -2.04
CA ASP A 298 8.52 0.40 -2.92
C ASP A 298 7.14 0.25 -3.56
N GLU A 299 6.11 0.83 -2.95
CA GLU A 299 4.72 0.74 -3.39
C GLU A 299 3.94 2.01 -3.03
N LEU A 300 3.14 2.52 -3.98
CA LEU A 300 2.23 3.64 -3.73
C LEU A 300 0.77 3.26 -3.98
N ILE A 301 -0.13 3.56 -3.03
CA ILE A 301 -1.58 3.41 -3.22
C ILE A 301 -2.29 4.75 -2.96
N VAL A 302 -2.62 5.50 -4.01
CA VAL A 302 -3.26 6.81 -3.81
C VAL A 302 -4.75 6.65 -3.49
N GLN A 303 -5.20 7.22 -2.37
CA GLN A 303 -6.59 7.17 -1.92
C GLN A 303 -7.48 8.11 -2.75
N VAL A 304 -8.29 7.56 -3.66
CA VAL A 304 -9.18 8.34 -4.53
C VAL A 304 -10.64 7.97 -4.27
N TYR A 305 -11.16 8.42 -3.13
CA TYR A 305 -12.55 8.17 -2.72
C TYR A 305 -13.53 9.17 -3.33
N LYS A 306 -13.60 9.18 -4.67
CA LYS A 306 -14.55 10.01 -5.44
C LYS A 306 -15.66 9.14 -5.99
N GLU A 307 -16.91 9.60 -5.88
CA GLU A 307 -18.07 8.86 -6.38
C GLU A 307 -18.26 9.05 -7.88
N ASN A 308 -18.16 10.30 -8.34
CA ASN A 308 -18.23 10.62 -9.74
C ASN A 308 -16.99 10.06 -10.48
N LEU A 309 -17.25 9.29 -11.54
CA LEU A 309 -16.21 8.59 -12.30
C LEU A 309 -15.25 9.54 -13.00
N ASP A 310 -15.72 10.67 -13.54
CA ASP A 310 -14.86 11.64 -14.22
C ASP A 310 -13.91 12.32 -13.23
N HIS A 311 -14.41 12.68 -12.04
CA HIS A 311 -13.59 13.20 -10.96
C HIS A 311 -12.56 12.18 -10.46
N PHE A 312 -12.95 10.90 -10.39
CA PHE A 312 -12.03 9.80 -10.07
C PHE A 312 -10.92 9.72 -11.14
N ILE A 313 -11.29 9.58 -12.42
CA ILE A 313 -10.37 9.49 -13.56
C ILE A 313 -9.42 10.69 -13.64
N GLY A 314 -9.90 11.89 -13.34
CA GLY A 314 -9.10 13.12 -13.31
C GLY A 314 -8.01 13.15 -12.22
N LYS A 315 -8.06 12.25 -11.23
CA LYS A 315 -6.98 12.07 -10.25
C LYS A 315 -5.97 11.01 -10.69
N LEU A 316 -6.42 9.96 -11.38
CA LEU A 316 -5.56 8.90 -11.88
C LEU A 316 -4.64 9.35 -13.02
N SER A 317 -5.10 10.30 -13.84
CA SER A 317 -4.40 10.74 -15.06
C SER A 317 -3.47 11.94 -14.80
N ARG A 318 -2.99 12.08 -13.57
CA ARG A 318 -2.12 13.18 -13.13
C ARG A 318 -0.66 12.91 -13.50
N PRO A 319 0.15 13.92 -13.87
CA PRO A 319 1.56 13.72 -14.22
C PRO A 319 2.36 12.97 -13.15
N GLU A 320 2.05 13.22 -11.88
CA GLU A 320 2.67 12.54 -10.74
C GLU A 320 2.39 11.02 -10.75
N MET A 321 1.18 10.61 -11.13
CA MET A 321 0.84 9.18 -11.26
C MET A 321 1.53 8.53 -12.46
N GLU A 322 1.67 9.27 -13.58
CA GLU A 322 2.40 8.82 -14.76
C GLU A 322 3.89 8.63 -14.46
N GLU A 323 4.48 9.49 -13.63
CA GLU A 323 5.86 9.33 -13.16
C GLU A 323 6.01 8.10 -12.25
N VAL A 324 5.14 7.96 -11.23
CA VAL A 324 5.26 6.87 -10.24
C VAL A 324 5.10 5.51 -10.89
N LYS A 325 4.11 5.32 -11.78
CA LYS A 325 3.88 4.01 -12.41
C LYS A 325 5.04 3.55 -13.30
N GLN A 326 5.92 4.47 -13.72
CA GLN A 326 7.16 4.15 -14.43
C GLN A 326 8.29 3.71 -13.48
N LYS A 327 8.21 3.98 -12.18
CA LYS A 327 9.23 3.62 -11.18
C LYS A 327 8.88 2.43 -10.31
N ILE A 328 7.66 2.36 -9.79
CA ILE A 328 7.25 1.37 -8.78
C ILE A 328 5.83 0.84 -9.03
N PRO A 329 5.45 -0.32 -8.44
CA PRO A 329 4.05 -0.72 -8.34
C PRO A 329 3.18 0.40 -7.77
N ALA A 330 2.16 0.78 -8.53
CA ALA A 330 1.24 1.86 -8.16
C ALA A 330 -0.21 1.36 -8.22
N GLY A 331 -1.01 1.78 -7.26
CA GLY A 331 -2.42 1.44 -7.16
C GLY A 331 -3.28 2.60 -6.70
N ILE A 332 -4.59 2.37 -6.72
CA ILE A 332 -5.60 3.32 -6.26
C ILE A 332 -6.44 2.71 -5.15
N GLY A 333 -6.62 3.46 -4.06
CA GLY A 333 -7.61 3.17 -3.05
C GLY A 333 -9.02 3.44 -3.57
N VAL A 334 -9.83 2.38 -3.67
CA VAL A 334 -11.23 2.41 -4.12
C VAL A 334 -12.16 2.20 -2.91
N MET A 335 -13.15 3.08 -2.76
CA MET A 335 -14.17 2.94 -1.71
C MET A 335 -15.15 1.83 -2.09
N ALA A 336 -15.11 0.69 -1.39
CA ALA A 336 -16.06 -0.41 -1.57
C ALA A 336 -17.40 -0.16 -0.85
N GLY A 337 -17.39 0.77 0.11
CA GLY A 337 -18.55 1.26 0.84
C GLY A 337 -18.22 1.59 2.30
N LEU A 338 -19.16 2.26 2.96
CA LEU A 338 -19.19 2.47 4.40
C LEU A 338 -20.50 1.88 4.96
N ARG A 339 -20.54 1.54 6.25
CA ARG A 339 -21.76 1.04 6.90
C ARG A 339 -22.97 1.98 6.71
N THR A 340 -22.72 3.29 6.68
CA THR A 340 -23.74 4.33 6.46
C THR A 340 -23.90 4.74 4.99
N LYS A 341 -23.01 4.28 4.10
CA LYS A 341 -22.95 4.70 2.71
C LYS A 341 -22.48 3.56 1.80
N PRO A 342 -23.37 2.62 1.47
CA PRO A 342 -23.03 1.49 0.59
C PRO A 342 -22.69 1.96 -0.83
N VAL A 343 -21.78 1.24 -1.50
CA VAL A 343 -21.40 1.50 -2.90
C VAL A 343 -21.77 0.29 -3.77
N SER A 344 -22.34 0.52 -4.95
CA SER A 344 -22.76 -0.55 -5.87
C SER A 344 -21.57 -1.25 -6.52
N ILE A 345 -21.75 -2.52 -6.89
CA ILE A 345 -20.67 -3.29 -7.52
C ILE A 345 -20.35 -2.73 -8.91
N GLN A 346 -21.34 -2.16 -9.61
CA GLN A 346 -21.18 -1.52 -10.92
C GLN A 346 -20.29 -0.28 -10.84
N GLN A 347 -20.44 0.54 -9.79
CA GLN A 347 -19.58 1.69 -9.56
C GLN A 347 -18.14 1.23 -9.27
N ILE A 348 -17.96 0.26 -8.37
CA ILE A 348 -16.64 -0.33 -8.06
C ILE A 348 -16.01 -0.85 -9.35
N GLN A 349 -16.76 -1.60 -10.16
CA GLN A 349 -16.24 -2.18 -11.40
C GLN A 349 -15.81 -1.11 -12.40
N SER A 350 -16.56 -0.01 -12.51
CA SER A 350 -16.23 1.11 -13.40
C SER A 350 -14.92 1.79 -12.97
N GLN A 351 -14.75 2.00 -11.67
CA GLN A 351 -13.53 2.61 -11.11
C GLN A 351 -12.31 1.70 -11.23
N VAL A 352 -12.45 0.40 -10.92
CA VAL A 352 -11.35 -0.58 -11.04
C VAL A 352 -10.92 -0.73 -12.50
N ARG A 353 -11.87 -0.82 -13.45
CA ARG A 353 -11.54 -0.87 -14.88
C ARG A 353 -10.81 0.39 -15.34
N ALA A 354 -11.21 1.56 -14.85
CA ALA A 354 -10.53 2.81 -15.16
C ALA A 354 -9.07 2.86 -14.63
N ALA A 355 -8.81 2.27 -13.47
CA ALA A 355 -7.47 2.10 -12.92
C ALA A 355 -6.65 1.10 -13.76
N GLN A 356 -7.20 -0.08 -14.05
CA GLN A 356 -6.53 -1.13 -14.83
C GLN A 356 -6.18 -0.66 -16.25
N GLN A 357 -7.05 0.10 -16.92
CA GLN A 357 -6.79 0.71 -18.23
C GLN A 357 -5.60 1.67 -18.23
N ARG A 358 -5.16 2.15 -17.06
CA ARG A 358 -4.02 3.05 -16.89
C ARG A 358 -2.78 2.34 -16.35
N GLY A 359 -2.83 1.01 -16.21
CA GLY A 359 -1.74 0.21 -15.66
C GLY A 359 -1.61 0.31 -14.14
N LEU A 360 -2.68 0.68 -13.43
CA LEU A 360 -2.70 0.81 -11.97
C LEU A 360 -3.40 -0.40 -11.35
N GLY A 361 -2.85 -0.89 -10.23
CA GLY A 361 -3.54 -1.82 -9.35
C GLY A 361 -4.61 -1.12 -8.50
N VAL A 362 -5.25 -1.88 -7.62
CA VAL A 362 -6.27 -1.36 -6.70
C VAL A 362 -6.17 -1.97 -5.32
N ALA A 363 -6.52 -1.19 -4.31
CA ALA A 363 -6.83 -1.68 -2.97
C ALA A 363 -8.19 -1.15 -2.53
N PHE A 364 -8.97 -1.95 -1.82
CA PHE A 364 -10.33 -1.60 -1.44
C PHE A 364 -10.41 -1.18 0.03
N PHE A 365 -11.00 -0.01 0.26
CA PHE A 365 -11.40 0.44 1.59
C PHE A 365 -12.89 0.13 1.77
N TYR A 366 -13.28 -0.87 2.56
CA TYR A 366 -12.46 -1.81 3.33
C TYR A 366 -13.13 -3.21 3.34
N TYR A 367 -12.52 -4.21 4.00
CA TYR A 367 -12.94 -5.61 3.88
C TYR A 367 -14.44 -5.84 4.10
N GLU A 368 -15.03 -5.37 5.21
CA GLU A 368 -16.46 -5.55 5.50
C GLU A 368 -17.36 -5.04 4.37
N SER A 369 -17.00 -3.92 3.72
CA SER A 369 -17.81 -3.32 2.65
C SER A 369 -17.63 -3.97 1.28
N LEU A 370 -16.71 -4.94 1.15
CA LEU A 370 -16.64 -5.78 -0.04
C LEU A 370 -17.93 -6.57 -0.20
N TRP A 371 -18.42 -7.25 0.84
CA TRP A 371 -19.61 -8.09 0.75
C TRP A 371 -20.40 -8.32 2.04
N ASN A 372 -19.88 -7.99 3.22
CA ASN A 372 -20.61 -8.17 4.48
C ASN A 372 -21.64 -7.05 4.68
N THR A 373 -21.24 -5.80 4.43
CA THR A 373 -22.11 -4.61 4.49
C THR A 373 -22.19 -3.97 3.10
N ALA A 374 -22.80 -4.70 2.15
CA ALA A 374 -22.88 -4.30 0.76
C ALA A 374 -24.33 -4.38 0.23
N PRO A 375 -24.69 -3.56 -0.78
CA PRO A 375 -25.99 -3.65 -1.42
C PRO A 375 -26.05 -4.84 -2.40
N GLY A 376 -27.25 -5.40 -2.58
CA GLY A 376 -27.52 -6.49 -3.52
C GLY A 376 -27.27 -7.89 -2.94
N ALA A 377 -27.47 -8.92 -3.77
CA ALA A 377 -27.28 -10.30 -3.35
C ALA A 377 -25.78 -10.66 -3.25
N LEU A 378 -25.39 -11.38 -2.19
CA LEU A 378 -24.00 -11.81 -1.95
C LEU A 378 -23.40 -12.52 -3.18
N LYS A 379 -24.16 -13.41 -3.83
CA LYS A 379 -23.72 -14.15 -5.02
C LYS A 379 -23.34 -13.21 -6.18
N GLU A 380 -24.15 -12.18 -6.43
CA GLU A 380 -23.88 -11.19 -7.47
C GLU A 380 -22.68 -10.32 -7.13
N ARG A 381 -22.56 -9.93 -5.86
CA ARG A 381 -21.43 -9.15 -5.34
C ARG A 381 -20.11 -9.89 -5.55
N LEU A 382 -20.05 -11.16 -5.14
CA LEU A 382 -18.87 -12.01 -5.31
C LEU A 382 -18.55 -12.27 -6.79
N ALA A 383 -19.56 -12.49 -7.63
CA ALA A 383 -19.37 -12.62 -9.08
C ALA A 383 -18.81 -11.32 -9.70
N GLY A 384 -19.27 -10.16 -9.21
CA GLY A 384 -18.78 -8.86 -9.63
C GLY A 384 -17.30 -8.67 -9.34
N PHE A 385 -16.83 -8.98 -8.12
CA PHE A 385 -15.40 -8.96 -7.79
C PHE A 385 -14.61 -9.99 -8.58
N LYS A 386 -15.14 -11.21 -8.74
CA LYS A 386 -14.46 -12.27 -9.52
C LYS A 386 -14.23 -11.84 -10.97
N SER A 387 -15.14 -11.08 -11.56
CA SER A 387 -14.99 -10.57 -12.94
C SER A 387 -13.96 -9.44 -13.08
N LEU A 388 -13.55 -8.79 -11.99
CA LEU A 388 -12.44 -7.82 -12.01
C LEU A 388 -11.08 -8.49 -12.06
N PHE A 389 -10.96 -9.68 -11.46
CA PHE A 389 -9.73 -10.44 -11.37
C PHE A 389 -9.97 -11.88 -11.85
N PRO A 390 -10.17 -12.11 -13.16
CA PRO A 390 -10.49 -13.45 -13.69
C PRO A 390 -9.35 -14.46 -13.46
N TYR A 391 -8.09 -13.99 -13.48
CA TYR A 391 -6.89 -14.82 -13.34
C TYR A 391 -6.09 -14.43 -12.09
N PRO A 392 -5.38 -15.36 -11.43
CA PRO A 392 -4.44 -15.03 -10.36
C PRO A 392 -3.35 -14.05 -10.82
N ALA A 393 -2.88 -13.19 -9.91
CA ALA A 393 -1.66 -12.39 -10.10
C ALA A 393 -0.78 -12.58 -8.87
N LEU A 394 0.30 -13.35 -9.04
CA LEU A 394 1.25 -13.60 -7.97
C LEU A 394 1.98 -12.31 -7.63
N ARG A 395 2.19 -12.10 -6.33
CA ARG A 395 2.89 -10.95 -5.78
C ARG A 395 3.87 -11.44 -4.72
N THR A 396 5.11 -11.02 -4.83
CA THR A 396 6.17 -11.30 -3.86
C THR A 396 6.70 -9.99 -3.31
N ALA A 397 7.22 -10.03 -2.09
CA ALA A 397 8.09 -8.95 -1.60
C ALA A 397 9.30 -8.80 -2.55
N VAL A 398 9.81 -7.58 -2.72
CA VAL A 398 10.81 -7.25 -3.74
C VAL A 398 12.06 -8.13 -3.56
N GLU A 399 12.48 -8.85 -4.60
CA GLU A 399 13.81 -9.45 -4.64
C GLU A 399 14.82 -8.31 -4.88
N SER A 400 15.68 -8.02 -3.91
CA SER A 400 16.79 -7.10 -4.15
C SER A 400 17.68 -7.67 -5.26
N GLY A 401 17.75 -6.99 -6.41
CA GLY A 401 18.81 -7.25 -7.38
C GLY A 401 20.16 -7.12 -6.68
N GLU A 402 21.06 -8.06 -6.93
CA GLU A 402 22.43 -8.06 -6.41
C GLU A 402 23.14 -6.75 -6.77
N GLY A 403 23.09 -5.79 -5.86
CA GLY A 403 23.84 -4.55 -5.91
C GLY A 403 24.40 -4.32 -4.53
N GLU A 404 25.69 -4.62 -4.34
CA GLU A 404 26.43 -4.30 -3.13
C GLU A 404 26.26 -2.81 -2.79
N ILE A 405 25.42 -2.51 -1.80
CA ILE A 405 25.36 -1.18 -1.23
C ILE A 405 26.49 -1.09 -0.20
N ASN A 406 27.69 -0.71 -0.65
CA ASN A 406 28.79 -0.32 0.22
C ASN A 406 28.46 1.04 0.88
N LEU A 407 27.76 1.02 2.01
CA LEU A 407 27.65 2.17 2.89
C LEU A 407 28.66 2.02 4.03
N THR A 408 29.75 2.77 3.93
CA THR A 408 30.67 3.00 5.05
C THR A 408 29.93 3.70 6.18
N VAL A 409 29.67 2.95 7.25
CA VAL A 409 29.17 3.46 8.52
C VAL A 409 30.27 4.29 9.18
N THR A 410 30.12 5.61 9.18
CA THR A 410 30.84 6.46 10.13
C THR A 410 29.85 7.30 10.92
N ASP A 411 30.00 7.14 12.23
CA ASP A 411 29.54 7.97 13.34
C ASP A 411 28.07 7.90 13.77
N LYS A 412 27.89 7.14 14.87
CA LYS A 412 26.98 7.35 15.99
C LYS A 412 25.76 8.22 15.67
N ILE A 413 24.63 7.55 15.41
CA ILE A 413 23.30 8.16 15.38
C ILE A 413 23.05 8.82 16.75
N PRO A 414 23.04 10.16 16.85
CA PRO A 414 22.52 10.83 18.03
C PRO A 414 20.99 10.90 17.88
N PHE A 415 20.28 10.57 18.96
CA PHE A 415 18.85 10.80 19.10
C PHE A 415 18.52 12.29 19.11
#